data_AF-A0A819JM19-F1
#
_entry.id   AF-A0A819JM19-F1
#
_cell.length_a   1.000
_cell.length_b   1.000
_cell.length_c   1.000
_cell.angle_alpha   90.00
_cell.angle_beta   90.00
_cell.angle_gamma   90.00
#
_symmetry.space_group_name_H-M   'P 1'
#
loop_
_entity.id
_entity.type
_entity.pdbx_description
1 polymer ?
#
loop_
_entity_poly.entity_id
_entity_poly.type
_entity_poly.pdbx_seq_one_letter_code
_entity_poly.pdbx_strand_id
1 'polypeptide(L)'
;MNNCGNKNTNSNEPNNIRDLIIAFIKESQNKITAETANRNNRLITNGGITGINDFLSPVIGYAAEILLPIHEACAPLADILYNLSFYVEAALYETPSEPPDGLIVDESAAIRPYTIEWEKPHRSLYSMLNHTIKKTSREELRPYFKYLKLFLIALVKIPCVPPLTVWRGVNKDYTSDFSQATLVTWWAFSSCTHDLTALENSNYLGTSGDRTLFSIEAINGRSVRAHSHFVTEDRILLLPGTQMQVQSTFSPAPGLYGSHLKQVIPIETLLEPPFEGKLNRTSKVHRL
;
A
#
# COMPACT_ATOMS: atom_id res chain seq x y z
N MET A 1 -67.14 15.87 7.74
CA MET A 1 -66.89 14.50 7.25
C MET A 1 -65.60 14.54 6.46
N ASN A 2 -64.59 13.87 7.01
CA ASN A 2 -63.23 13.76 6.48
C ASN A 2 -63.24 13.07 5.11
N ASN A 3 -62.37 13.50 4.21
CA ASN A 3 -61.71 12.54 3.34
C ASN A 3 -60.21 12.83 3.31
N CYS A 4 -59.49 11.84 3.84
CA CYS A 4 -58.06 11.74 4.11
C CYS A 4 -57.40 10.99 2.95
N GLY A 5 -56.16 11.36 2.62
CA GLY A 5 -55.18 10.50 1.93
C GLY A 5 -55.40 10.35 0.42
N ASN A 6 -54.40 10.39 -0.45
CA ASN A 6 -53.00 10.07 -0.27
C ASN A 6 -52.18 10.86 -1.30
N LYS A 7 -51.26 11.72 -0.86
CA LYS A 7 -50.16 12.18 -1.72
C LYS A 7 -49.18 11.01 -1.77
N ASN A 8 -49.10 10.34 -2.92
CA ASN A 8 -47.98 9.46 -3.22
C ASN A 8 -46.71 10.32 -3.31
N THR A 9 -46.01 10.46 -2.19
CA THR A 9 -44.60 10.81 -2.18
C THR A 9 -43.86 9.56 -2.65
N ASN A 10 -43.51 9.52 -3.93
CA ASN A 10 -42.47 8.60 -4.41
C ASN A 10 -41.15 9.03 -3.77
N SER A 11 -40.84 8.43 -2.63
CA SER A 11 -39.48 8.35 -2.11
C SER A 11 -38.70 7.41 -3.01
N ASN A 12 -38.01 7.96 -4.02
CA ASN A 12 -36.94 7.23 -4.69
C ASN A 12 -35.77 7.14 -3.69
N GLU A 13 -35.78 6.09 -2.87
CA GLU A 13 -34.56 5.59 -2.22
C GLU A 13 -33.56 5.21 -3.31
N PRO A 14 -32.31 5.67 -3.27
CA PRO A 14 -31.31 5.22 -4.21
C PRO A 14 -30.57 4.00 -3.63
N ASN A 15 -30.12 3.12 -4.53
CA ASN A 15 -28.83 2.41 -4.51
C ASN A 15 -28.78 0.92 -4.15
N ASN A 16 -28.75 0.09 -5.20
CA ASN A 16 -28.07 -1.21 -5.14
C ASN A 16 -26.55 -0.95 -4.93
N ILE A 17 -25.90 -1.72 -4.05
CA ILE A 17 -24.43 -1.64 -3.80
C ILE A 17 -23.63 -1.72 -5.11
N ARG A 18 -24.11 -2.49 -6.09
CA ARG A 18 -23.49 -2.55 -7.43
C ARG A 18 -23.46 -1.20 -8.14
N ASP A 19 -24.54 -0.42 -8.05
CA ASP A 19 -24.62 0.89 -8.70
C ASP A 19 -23.67 1.90 -8.02
N LEU A 20 -23.51 1.80 -6.69
CA LEU A 20 -22.54 2.59 -5.94
C LEU A 20 -21.10 2.24 -6.33
N ILE A 21 -20.77 0.96 -6.48
CA ILE A 21 -19.45 0.51 -6.94
C ILE A 21 -19.18 1.03 -8.35
N ILE A 22 -20.14 0.91 -9.27
CA ILE A 22 -20.01 1.42 -10.64
C ILE A 22 -19.83 2.94 -10.64
N ALA A 23 -20.58 3.67 -9.81
CA ALA A 23 -20.44 5.12 -9.69
C ALA A 23 -19.06 5.51 -9.13
N PHE A 24 -18.59 4.83 -8.09
CA PHE A 24 -17.27 5.04 -7.49
C PHE A 24 -16.13 4.81 -8.50
N ILE A 25 -16.20 3.73 -9.28
CA ILE A 25 -15.22 3.42 -10.31
C ILE A 25 -15.23 4.50 -11.40
N LYS A 26 -16.42 4.87 -11.89
CA LYS A 26 -16.56 5.93 -12.91
C LYS A 26 -16.04 7.28 -12.42
N GLU A 27 -16.37 7.67 -11.19
CA GLU A 27 -15.88 8.92 -10.60
C GLU A 27 -14.36 8.89 -10.44
N SER A 28 -13.81 7.76 -10.00
CA SER A 28 -12.37 7.62 -9.79
C SER A 28 -11.58 7.62 -11.10
N GLN A 29 -12.13 7.06 -12.18
CA GLN A 29 -11.56 7.14 -13.53
C GLN A 29 -11.67 8.54 -14.14
N ASN A 30 -12.82 9.22 -13.97
CA ASN A 30 -13.01 10.60 -14.46
C ASN A 30 -12.08 11.61 -13.78
N LYS A 31 -11.73 11.38 -12.51
CA LYS A 31 -10.71 12.18 -11.82
C LYS A 31 -9.33 12.05 -12.49
N ILE A 32 -8.94 10.88 -13.01
CA ILE A 32 -7.68 10.69 -13.75
C ILE A 32 -7.67 11.49 -15.06
N THR A 33 -8.78 11.47 -15.82
CA THR A 33 -8.89 12.22 -17.08
C THR A 33 -8.91 13.74 -16.86
N ALA A 34 -9.54 14.21 -15.78
CA ALA A 34 -9.55 15.63 -15.40
C ALA A 34 -8.23 16.09 -14.76
N GLU A 35 -7.51 15.22 -14.04
CA GLU A 35 -6.22 15.52 -13.40
C GLU A 35 -5.06 15.63 -14.42
N THR A 36 -5.21 15.04 -15.61
CA THR A 36 -4.34 15.34 -16.76
C THR A 36 -4.47 16.81 -17.20
N ALA A 37 -5.58 17.48 -16.86
CA ALA A 37 -5.87 18.87 -17.22
C ALA A 37 -5.86 19.85 -16.02
N ASN A 38 -5.90 19.39 -14.77
CA ASN A 38 -5.85 20.27 -13.60
C ASN A 38 -5.25 19.56 -12.36
N ARG A 39 -4.00 19.88 -12.02
CA ARG A 39 -3.14 19.15 -11.06
C ARG A 39 -3.44 19.38 -9.57
N ASN A 40 -4.66 19.71 -9.19
CA ASN A 40 -4.98 19.98 -7.79
C ASN A 40 -6.35 19.39 -7.45
N ASN A 41 -6.38 18.19 -6.85
CA ASN A 41 -7.27 17.85 -5.72
C ASN A 41 -7.39 16.33 -5.50
N ARG A 42 -6.32 15.73 -4.98
CA ARG A 42 -6.43 14.73 -3.92
C ARG A 42 -5.42 15.17 -2.86
N LEU A 43 -5.73 14.98 -1.58
CA LEU A 43 -4.89 15.38 -0.44
C LEU A 43 -5.04 14.28 0.58
N ILE A 44 -4.22 13.23 0.59
CA ILE A 44 -4.32 12.18 1.62
C ILE A 44 -2.94 11.75 2.11
N THR A 45 -2.93 11.24 3.33
CA THR A 45 -2.05 11.61 4.43
C THR A 45 -0.68 10.95 4.44
N ASN A 46 0.29 11.75 4.88
CA ASN A 46 1.63 11.46 5.40
C ASN A 46 1.78 10.02 5.94
N GLY A 47 2.26 9.13 5.10
CA GLY A 47 2.86 7.87 5.53
C GLY A 47 4.20 8.16 6.18
N GLY A 48 4.18 8.75 7.38
CA GLY A 48 5.39 9.11 8.07
C GLY A 48 6.25 7.88 8.35
N ILE A 49 7.56 8.03 8.37
CA ILE A 49 8.48 6.92 8.56
C ILE A 49 8.79 6.87 10.05
N THR A 50 8.17 5.93 10.75
CA THR A 50 8.43 5.65 12.18
C THR A 50 9.00 4.24 12.24
N GLY A 51 9.96 3.97 13.13
CA GLY A 51 10.55 2.64 13.29
C GLY A 51 11.78 2.32 12.46
N ILE A 52 12.37 3.28 11.73
CA ILE A 52 13.60 3.07 10.92
C ILE A 52 14.76 2.54 11.77
N ASN A 53 14.81 2.94 13.05
CA ASN A 53 15.87 2.63 14.02
C ASN A 53 15.37 1.92 15.29
N ASP A 54 14.09 1.56 15.36
CA ASP A 54 13.60 0.75 16.47
C ASP A 54 13.96 -0.71 16.20
N PHE A 55 14.59 -1.38 17.18
CA PHE A 55 14.78 -2.83 17.16
C PHE A 55 13.42 -3.52 17.30
N LEU A 56 12.62 -3.52 16.23
CA LEU A 56 11.38 -4.25 16.16
C LEU A 56 11.70 -5.72 15.88
N SER A 57 10.93 -6.62 16.50
CA SER A 57 11.01 -8.03 16.16
C SER A 57 10.53 -8.26 14.72
N PRO A 58 10.98 -9.35 14.05
CA PRO A 58 10.47 -9.73 12.74
C PRO A 58 8.94 -9.82 12.67
N VAL A 59 8.38 -9.61 11.47
CA VAL A 59 6.95 -9.81 11.21
C VAL A 59 6.74 -11.29 10.90
N ILE A 60 6.20 -12.01 11.88
CA ILE A 60 6.01 -13.47 11.86
C ILE A 60 4.62 -13.87 12.38
N GLY A 61 4.24 -15.13 12.18
CA GLY A 61 2.97 -15.74 12.60
C GLY A 61 1.86 -15.73 11.54
N TYR A 62 1.82 -14.74 10.63
CA TYR A 62 0.77 -14.68 9.60
C TYR A 62 0.89 -15.79 8.55
N ALA A 63 2.09 -16.32 8.31
CA ALA A 63 2.32 -17.40 7.35
C ALA A 63 1.66 -18.71 7.80
N ALA A 64 1.39 -18.87 9.10
CA ALA A 64 0.68 -20.02 9.65
C ALA A 64 -0.85 -19.88 9.55
N GLU A 65 -1.37 -18.72 9.14
CA GLU A 65 -2.80 -18.57 8.85
C GLU A 65 -3.19 -19.41 7.63
N ILE A 66 -4.43 -19.89 7.63
CA ILE A 66 -5.03 -20.54 6.47
C ILE A 66 -5.19 -19.50 5.36
N LEU A 67 -4.89 -19.88 4.11
CA LEU A 67 -5.19 -19.03 2.96
C LEU A 67 -6.71 -18.99 2.75
N LEU A 68 -7.28 -17.79 2.81
CA LEU A 68 -8.72 -17.57 2.73
C LEU A 68 -9.06 -16.61 1.57
N PRO A 69 -10.30 -16.66 1.04
CA PRO A 69 -10.82 -15.64 0.13
C PRO A 69 -10.80 -14.24 0.78
N ILE A 70 -10.77 -13.18 -0.03
CA ILE A 70 -10.56 -11.81 0.47
C ILE A 70 -11.59 -11.37 1.52
N HIS A 71 -12.85 -11.79 1.38
CA HIS A 71 -13.91 -11.43 2.33
C HIS A 71 -13.66 -12.00 3.72
N GLU A 72 -13.25 -13.27 3.82
CA GLU A 72 -12.93 -13.92 5.10
C GLU A 72 -11.58 -13.44 5.65
N ALA A 73 -10.61 -13.19 4.77
CA ALA A 73 -9.31 -12.65 5.14
C ALA A 73 -9.41 -11.25 5.76
N CYS A 74 -10.37 -10.45 5.28
CA CYS A 74 -10.67 -9.12 5.79
C CYS A 74 -11.67 -9.10 6.96
N ALA A 75 -12.36 -10.21 7.27
CA ALA A 75 -13.39 -10.25 8.30
C ALA A 75 -12.91 -9.74 9.69
N PRO A 76 -11.69 -10.06 10.18
CA PRO A 76 -11.21 -9.51 11.46
C PRO A 76 -10.95 -8.00 11.46
N LEU A 77 -10.94 -7.36 10.28
CA LEU A 77 -10.69 -5.93 10.11
C LEU A 77 -11.97 -5.11 9.97
N ALA A 78 -13.15 -5.74 9.90
CA ALA A 78 -14.42 -5.08 9.64
C ALA A 78 -14.76 -3.97 10.65
N ASP A 79 -14.44 -4.19 11.93
CA ASP A 79 -14.66 -3.20 13.00
C ASP A 79 -13.51 -2.20 13.17
N ILE A 80 -12.38 -2.42 12.47
CA ILE A 80 -11.19 -1.58 12.53
C ILE A 80 -11.17 -0.57 11.38
N LEU A 81 -11.68 -0.99 10.22
CA LEU A 81 -11.57 -0.27 8.96
C LEU A 81 -12.96 0.14 8.45
N TYR A 82 -13.16 1.45 8.37
CA TYR A 82 -14.41 2.02 7.91
C TYR A 82 -14.78 1.56 6.49
N ASN A 83 -15.97 1.00 6.34
CA ASN A 83 -16.54 0.58 5.05
C ASN A 83 -15.65 -0.38 4.24
N LEU A 84 -14.86 -1.23 4.93
CA LEU A 84 -13.94 -2.17 4.28
C LEU A 84 -14.66 -3.11 3.29
N SER A 85 -15.88 -3.56 3.61
CA SER A 85 -16.67 -4.44 2.74
C SER A 85 -16.92 -3.80 1.36
N PHE A 86 -17.24 -2.51 1.31
CA PHE A 86 -17.42 -1.79 0.05
C PHE A 86 -16.15 -1.81 -0.80
N TYR A 87 -14.98 -1.54 -0.21
CA TYR A 87 -13.70 -1.56 -0.94
C TYR A 87 -13.30 -2.97 -1.39
N VAL A 88 -13.62 -3.99 -0.61
CA VAL A 88 -13.41 -5.40 -0.98
C VAL A 88 -14.30 -5.78 -2.17
N GLU A 89 -15.59 -5.43 -2.14
CA GLU A 89 -16.52 -5.69 -3.23
C GLU A 89 -16.12 -4.93 -4.51
N ALA A 90 -15.71 -3.67 -4.39
CA ALA A 90 -15.19 -2.91 -5.52
C ALA A 90 -13.93 -3.56 -6.11
N ALA A 91 -13.02 -4.04 -5.25
CA ALA A 91 -11.82 -4.72 -5.69
C ALA A 91 -12.09 -6.03 -6.43
N LEU A 92 -13.04 -6.83 -5.95
CA LEU A 92 -13.49 -8.04 -6.63
C LEU A 92 -14.15 -7.71 -7.98
N TYR A 93 -15.02 -6.70 -8.01
CA TYR A 93 -15.72 -6.27 -9.23
C TYR A 93 -14.76 -5.80 -10.33
N GLU A 94 -13.69 -5.09 -9.96
CA GLU A 94 -12.69 -4.59 -10.90
C GLU A 94 -11.64 -5.65 -11.29
N THR A 95 -11.58 -6.77 -10.59
CA THR A 95 -10.59 -7.82 -10.87
C THR A 95 -11.09 -8.70 -12.00
N PRO A 96 -10.32 -8.89 -13.08
CA PRO A 96 -10.71 -9.78 -14.17
C PRO A 96 -10.79 -11.23 -13.67
N SER A 97 -11.60 -12.05 -14.36
CA SER A 97 -11.73 -13.48 -14.03
C SER A 97 -10.41 -14.25 -14.14
N GLU A 98 -9.50 -13.77 -15.00
CA GLU A 98 -8.14 -14.28 -15.17
C GLU A 98 -7.15 -13.12 -14.96
N PRO A 99 -6.75 -12.82 -13.72
CA PRO A 99 -5.79 -11.77 -13.47
C PRO A 99 -4.37 -12.19 -13.91
N PRO A 100 -3.50 -11.23 -14.27
CA PRO A 100 -2.15 -11.52 -14.71
C PRO A 100 -1.28 -12.05 -13.55
N ASP A 101 0.00 -12.33 -13.87
CA ASP A 101 1.03 -12.73 -12.90
C ASP A 101 0.75 -14.05 -12.16
N GLY A 102 -0.14 -14.89 -12.73
CA GLY A 102 -0.51 -16.18 -12.15
C GLY A 102 -1.29 -16.06 -10.84
N LEU A 103 -1.88 -14.89 -10.58
CA LEU A 103 -2.74 -14.68 -9.42
C LEU A 103 -4.12 -15.30 -9.66
N ILE A 104 -4.77 -15.71 -8.57
CA ILE A 104 -6.22 -15.93 -8.59
C ILE A 104 -6.96 -14.63 -8.28
N VAL A 105 -8.28 -14.60 -8.50
CA VAL A 105 -9.12 -13.40 -8.29
C VAL A 105 -8.94 -12.80 -6.90
N ASP A 106 -9.03 -13.59 -5.83
CA ASP A 106 -8.87 -13.10 -4.45
C ASP A 106 -7.47 -12.52 -4.17
N GLU A 107 -6.42 -13.12 -4.74
CA GLU A 107 -5.04 -12.64 -4.58
C GLU A 107 -4.85 -11.28 -5.26
N SER A 108 -5.30 -11.16 -6.51
CA SER A 108 -5.26 -9.88 -7.24
C SER A 108 -6.14 -8.82 -6.57
N ALA A 109 -7.34 -9.19 -6.15
CA ALA A 109 -8.28 -8.29 -5.48
C ALA A 109 -7.71 -7.80 -4.14
N ALA A 110 -6.93 -8.60 -3.41
CA ALA A 110 -6.33 -8.19 -2.13
C ALA A 110 -5.36 -7.01 -2.25
N ILE A 111 -4.79 -6.78 -3.44
CA ILE A 111 -3.85 -5.68 -3.68
C ILE A 111 -4.58 -4.34 -3.79
N ARG A 112 -5.76 -4.30 -4.43
CA ARG A 112 -6.45 -3.05 -4.78
C ARG A 112 -6.86 -2.19 -3.57
N PRO A 113 -7.48 -2.73 -2.50
CA PRO A 113 -7.82 -1.94 -1.31
C PRO A 113 -6.61 -1.34 -0.60
N TYR A 114 -5.43 -1.94 -0.79
CA TYR A 114 -4.15 -1.43 -0.28
C TYR A 114 -3.57 -0.32 -1.18
N THR A 115 -3.81 -0.33 -2.49
CA THR A 115 -3.25 0.71 -3.38
C THR A 115 -4.18 1.90 -3.59
N ILE A 116 -5.38 1.86 -3.04
CA ILE A 116 -6.35 2.95 -3.13
C ILE A 116 -6.46 3.71 -1.82
N GLU A 117 -6.61 5.01 -1.95
CA GLU A 117 -6.89 5.87 -0.83
C GLU A 117 -8.40 5.96 -0.58
N TRP A 118 -8.78 6.00 0.69
CA TRP A 118 -10.19 5.94 1.09
C TRP A 118 -10.76 7.35 1.31
N GLU A 119 -12.08 7.45 1.36
CA GLU A 119 -12.73 8.73 1.53
C GLU A 119 -12.44 9.33 2.92
N LYS A 120 -12.09 10.61 2.94
CA LYS A 120 -11.88 11.34 4.20
C LYS A 120 -13.18 11.44 5.00
N PRO A 121 -13.10 11.47 6.34
CA PRO A 121 -11.89 11.53 7.18
C PRO A 121 -11.25 10.16 7.48
N HIS A 122 -11.72 9.09 6.85
CA HIS A 122 -11.33 7.73 7.22
C HIS A 122 -9.95 7.36 6.70
N ARG A 123 -9.22 6.58 7.51
CA ARG A 123 -7.90 6.07 7.10
C ARG A 123 -8.09 4.81 6.25
N SER A 124 -7.37 4.76 5.14
CA SER A 124 -7.34 3.60 4.26
C SER A 124 -6.67 2.38 4.88
N LEU A 125 -6.92 1.21 4.28
CA LEU A 125 -6.27 -0.05 4.65
C LEU A 125 -4.75 0.08 4.68
N TYR A 126 -4.13 0.70 3.66
CA TYR A 126 -2.69 0.88 3.61
C TYR A 126 -2.19 1.81 4.72
N SER A 127 -2.91 2.90 5.01
CA SER A 127 -2.53 3.86 6.04
C SER A 127 -2.56 3.18 7.41
N MET A 128 -3.62 2.43 7.70
CA MET A 128 -3.80 1.72 8.96
C MET A 128 -2.81 0.55 9.11
N LEU A 129 -2.63 -0.27 8.07
CA LEU A 129 -1.68 -1.38 8.08
C LEU A 129 -0.24 -0.88 8.26
N ASN A 130 0.19 0.10 7.47
CA ASN A 130 1.55 0.65 7.58
C ASN A 130 1.78 1.35 8.91
N HIS A 131 0.77 1.97 9.51
CA HIS A 131 0.91 2.49 10.86
C HIS A 131 1.09 1.39 11.89
N THR A 132 0.30 0.32 11.80
CA THR A 132 0.32 -0.80 12.75
C THR A 132 1.63 -1.60 12.65
N ILE A 133 2.13 -1.87 11.45
CA ILE A 133 3.37 -2.64 11.25
C ILE A 133 4.63 -1.90 11.74
N LYS A 134 4.55 -0.59 11.97
CA LYS A 134 5.63 0.22 12.54
C LYS A 134 5.56 0.30 14.08
N LYS A 135 4.52 -0.24 14.72
CA LYS A 135 4.42 -0.24 16.18
C LYS A 135 5.32 -1.32 16.78
N THR A 136 5.75 -1.08 18.01
CA THR A 136 6.65 -1.98 18.74
C THR A 136 5.99 -3.31 19.08
N SER A 137 4.69 -3.30 19.41
CA SER A 137 3.94 -4.52 19.71
C SER A 137 3.46 -5.22 18.44
N ARG A 138 4.05 -6.37 18.13
CA ARG A 138 3.60 -7.23 17.01
C ARG A 138 2.21 -7.82 17.23
N GLU A 139 1.74 -7.90 18.47
CA GLU A 139 0.38 -8.39 18.77
C GLU A 139 -0.69 -7.48 18.17
N GLU A 140 -0.43 -6.17 18.01
CA GLU A 140 -1.36 -5.24 17.36
C GLU A 140 -1.58 -5.55 15.88
N LEU A 141 -0.67 -6.30 15.25
CA LEU A 141 -0.78 -6.70 13.86
C LEU A 141 -1.65 -7.95 13.67
N ARG A 142 -2.00 -8.68 14.74
CA ARG A 142 -2.74 -9.95 14.64
C ARG A 142 -4.07 -9.87 13.90
N PRO A 143 -4.91 -8.81 14.06
CA PRO A 143 -6.12 -8.67 13.25
C PRO A 143 -5.85 -8.68 11.74
N TYR A 144 -4.65 -8.27 11.31
CA TYR A 144 -4.25 -8.24 9.90
C TYR A 144 -3.68 -9.56 9.39
N PHE A 145 -3.43 -10.58 10.23
CA PHE A 145 -2.66 -11.77 9.81
C PHE A 145 -3.32 -12.53 8.65
N LYS A 146 -4.64 -12.73 8.68
CA LYS A 146 -5.37 -13.38 7.59
C LYS A 146 -5.29 -12.60 6.28
N TYR A 147 -5.44 -11.27 6.36
CA TYR A 147 -5.23 -10.40 5.20
C TYR A 147 -3.78 -10.41 4.71
N LEU A 148 -2.79 -10.34 5.61
CA LEU A 148 -1.36 -10.38 5.29
C LEU A 148 -0.98 -11.69 4.61
N LYS A 149 -1.52 -12.83 5.05
CA LYS A 149 -1.33 -14.13 4.40
C LYS A 149 -1.72 -14.07 2.92
N LEU A 150 -2.95 -13.62 2.62
CA LEU A 150 -3.45 -13.49 1.25
C LEU A 150 -2.65 -12.46 0.44
N PHE A 151 -2.47 -11.26 1.00
CA PHE A 151 -1.82 -10.13 0.34
C PHE A 151 -0.35 -10.42 0.03
N LEU A 152 0.41 -11.02 0.95
CA LEU A 152 1.82 -11.34 0.72
C LEU A 152 1.99 -12.53 -0.23
N ILE A 153 1.07 -13.51 -0.24
CA ILE A 153 1.08 -14.54 -1.31
C ILE A 153 0.94 -13.87 -2.68
N ALA A 154 -0.01 -12.95 -2.82
CA ALA A 154 -0.22 -12.22 -4.07
C ALA A 154 1.05 -11.45 -4.48
N LEU A 155 1.62 -10.65 -3.58
CA LEU A 155 2.83 -9.87 -3.88
C LEU A 155 4.06 -10.73 -4.21
N VAL A 156 4.23 -11.87 -3.55
CA VAL A 156 5.39 -12.74 -3.80
C VAL A 156 5.28 -13.51 -5.11
N LYS A 157 4.05 -13.84 -5.56
CA LYS A 157 3.80 -14.44 -6.87
C LYS A 157 4.09 -13.50 -8.04
N ILE A 158 3.85 -12.19 -7.85
CA ILE A 158 4.22 -11.18 -8.85
C ILE A 158 5.74 -11.24 -9.07
N PRO A 159 6.22 -11.30 -10.33
CA PRO A 159 7.64 -11.26 -10.62
C PRO A 159 8.32 -10.00 -10.05
N CYS A 160 9.55 -10.14 -9.53
CA CYS A 160 10.38 -8.99 -9.23
C CYS A 160 10.59 -8.17 -10.51
N VAL A 161 10.48 -6.84 -10.42
CA VAL A 161 11.07 -5.99 -11.46
C VAL A 161 12.60 -6.15 -11.43
N PRO A 162 13.30 -6.01 -12.57
CA PRO A 162 14.76 -5.95 -12.58
C PRO A 162 15.27 -4.87 -11.62
N PRO A 163 16.47 -5.03 -11.02
CA PRO A 163 17.02 -4.01 -10.13
C PRO A 163 17.00 -2.62 -10.78
N LEU A 164 16.46 -1.64 -10.07
CA LEU A 164 16.29 -0.28 -10.55
C LEU A 164 16.32 0.73 -9.40
N THR A 165 16.53 1.99 -9.74
CA THR A 165 16.29 3.10 -8.80
C THR A 165 14.80 3.43 -8.77
N VAL A 166 14.21 3.36 -7.58
CA VAL A 166 12.85 3.83 -7.31
C VAL A 166 12.88 5.03 -6.37
N TRP A 167 11.83 5.84 -6.45
CA TRP A 167 11.71 7.10 -5.73
C TRP A 167 10.51 7.07 -4.80
N ARG A 168 10.69 7.67 -3.63
CA ARG A 168 9.60 7.92 -2.69
C ARG A 168 9.70 9.34 -2.14
N GLY A 169 8.60 10.07 -2.24
CA GLY A 169 8.45 11.38 -1.62
C GLY A 169 7.65 11.31 -0.33
N VAL A 170 8.04 12.10 0.67
CA VAL A 170 7.25 12.36 1.87
C VAL A 170 7.37 13.84 2.25
N ASN A 171 6.32 14.40 2.83
CA ASN A 171 6.20 15.81 3.22
C ASN A 171 6.60 16.07 4.70
N LYS A 172 7.77 15.55 5.08
CA LYS A 172 8.45 15.87 6.33
C LYS A 172 9.95 15.66 6.14
N ASP A 173 10.79 16.37 6.91
CA ASP A 173 12.20 16.03 7.07
C ASP A 173 12.35 14.73 7.88
N TYR A 174 13.05 13.76 7.30
CA TYR A 174 13.43 12.49 7.93
C TYR A 174 14.94 12.28 8.01
N THR A 175 15.75 13.26 7.63
CA THR A 175 17.20 13.07 7.51
C THR A 175 17.88 12.65 8.82
N SER A 176 17.33 13.04 9.97
CA SER A 176 17.79 12.59 11.28
C SER A 176 17.69 11.07 11.47
N ASP A 177 16.73 10.42 10.79
CA ASP A 177 16.50 8.99 10.90
C ASP A 177 17.40 8.18 9.95
N PHE A 178 17.99 8.83 8.95
CA PHE A 178 18.84 8.22 7.93
C PHE A 178 20.27 8.77 7.99
N SER A 179 20.96 8.52 9.10
CA SER A 179 22.37 8.90 9.21
C SER A 179 23.22 8.15 8.18
N GLN A 180 24.16 8.85 7.54
CA GLN A 180 25.02 8.25 6.51
C GLN A 180 25.78 7.01 7.03
N ALA A 181 25.97 6.03 6.15
CA ALA A 181 26.64 4.75 6.44
C ALA A 181 25.94 3.88 7.49
N THR A 182 24.74 4.23 7.93
CA THR A 182 23.93 3.38 8.80
C THR A 182 23.12 2.36 8.00
N LEU A 183 22.80 1.25 8.68
CA LEU A 183 21.89 0.23 8.21
C LEU A 183 20.53 0.49 8.84
N VAL A 184 19.50 0.64 8.00
CA VAL A 184 18.14 0.96 8.44
C VAL A 184 17.16 -0.12 8.02
N THR A 185 16.12 -0.33 8.82
CA THR A 185 15.04 -1.27 8.47
C THR A 185 13.76 -0.50 8.19
N TRP A 186 13.30 -0.59 6.94
CA TRP A 186 12.05 0.01 6.50
C TRP A 186 10.88 -0.94 6.78
N TRP A 187 10.23 -0.80 7.93
CA TRP A 187 9.20 -1.75 8.39
C TRP A 187 7.85 -1.66 7.67
N ALA A 188 7.49 -0.51 7.11
CA ALA A 188 6.25 -0.37 6.35
C ALA A 188 6.40 -0.95 4.94
N PHE A 189 5.30 -1.33 4.30
CA PHE A 189 5.30 -1.45 2.85
C PHE A 189 5.60 -0.08 2.25
N SER A 190 6.52 -0.02 1.29
CA SER A 190 6.88 1.24 0.64
C SER A 190 6.26 1.31 -0.75
N SER A 191 5.35 2.26 -0.95
CA SER A 191 4.90 2.63 -2.30
C SER A 191 5.90 3.61 -2.90
N CYS A 192 6.53 3.19 -3.99
CA CYS A 192 7.51 3.94 -4.75
C CYS A 192 7.07 4.09 -6.20
N THR A 193 7.73 4.99 -6.92
CA THR A 193 7.58 5.20 -8.36
C THR A 193 8.94 5.14 -9.04
N HIS A 194 8.98 4.75 -10.31
CA HIS A 194 10.17 4.92 -11.14
C HIS A 194 10.13 6.23 -11.96
N ASP A 195 8.99 6.94 -11.93
CA ASP A 195 8.81 8.25 -12.54
C ASP A 195 8.85 9.34 -11.46
N LEU A 196 9.92 10.13 -11.48
CA LEU A 196 10.13 11.21 -10.51
C LEU A 196 9.08 12.32 -10.66
N THR A 197 8.52 12.54 -11.86
CA THR A 197 7.53 13.58 -12.10
C THR A 197 6.21 13.29 -11.39
N ALA A 198 5.90 12.01 -11.16
CA ALA A 198 4.75 11.59 -10.35
C ALA A 198 4.82 12.14 -8.91
N LEU A 199 6.02 12.46 -8.38
CA LEU A 199 6.19 12.98 -7.03
C LEU A 199 5.93 14.49 -6.89
N GLU A 200 5.79 15.25 -7.99
CA GLU A 200 5.49 16.70 -7.94
C GLU A 200 4.14 17.00 -7.28
N ASN A 201 3.24 16.02 -7.24
CA ASN A 201 1.96 16.11 -6.58
C ASN A 201 2.13 16.34 -5.07
N SER A 202 1.37 17.27 -4.50
CA SER A 202 1.40 17.63 -3.07
C SER A 202 1.00 16.49 -2.12
N ASN A 203 0.38 15.42 -2.64
CA ASN A 203 0.16 14.16 -1.91
C ASN A 203 1.43 13.38 -1.60
N TYR A 204 2.48 13.58 -2.40
CA TYR A 204 3.71 12.80 -2.33
C TYR A 204 4.86 13.66 -1.80
N LEU A 205 5.73 14.16 -2.68
CA LEU A 205 6.78 15.08 -2.29
C LEU A 205 6.26 16.52 -2.27
N GLY A 206 5.54 16.92 -3.34
CA GLY A 206 5.13 18.30 -3.53
C GLY A 206 6.31 19.25 -3.77
N THR A 207 6.02 20.55 -3.76
CA THR A 207 6.98 21.61 -4.11
C THR A 207 7.30 22.56 -2.95
N SER A 208 6.64 22.41 -1.80
CA SER A 208 6.76 23.33 -0.66
C SER A 208 6.73 22.59 0.69
N GLY A 209 7.14 23.30 1.76
CA GLY A 209 7.28 22.74 3.10
C GLY A 209 8.48 21.79 3.24
N ASP A 210 8.71 21.32 4.46
CA ASP A 210 9.73 20.30 4.73
C ASP A 210 9.33 18.99 4.08
N ARG A 211 10.21 18.43 3.26
CA ARG A 211 9.94 17.24 2.47
C ARG A 211 11.23 16.46 2.18
N THR A 212 11.13 15.14 2.20
CA THR A 212 12.24 14.24 1.95
C THR A 212 11.99 13.40 0.71
N LEU A 213 12.95 13.42 -0.21
CA LEU A 213 13.02 12.54 -1.37
C LEU A 213 13.98 11.38 -1.08
N PHE A 214 13.47 10.16 -1.18
CA PHE A 214 14.27 8.94 -1.12
C PHE A 214 14.60 8.47 -2.54
N SER A 215 15.88 8.30 -2.82
CA SER A 215 16.39 7.57 -3.99
C SER A 215 16.79 6.18 -3.52
N ILE A 216 16.18 5.13 -4.03
CA ILE A 216 16.36 3.77 -3.50
C ILE A 216 16.82 2.85 -4.63
N GLU A 217 18.05 2.33 -4.55
CA GLU A 217 18.49 1.20 -5.38
C GLU A 217 17.78 -0.08 -4.89
N ALA A 218 16.67 -0.43 -5.53
CA ALA A 218 15.85 -1.57 -5.16
C ALA A 218 16.25 -2.83 -5.96
N ILE A 219 16.22 -3.99 -5.30
CA ILE A 219 16.59 -5.29 -5.91
C ILE A 219 15.41 -6.25 -6.06
N ASN A 220 14.30 -6.01 -5.36
CA ASN A 220 13.15 -6.91 -5.35
C ASN A 220 11.80 -6.16 -5.30
N GLY A 221 11.70 -5.01 -5.97
CA GLY A 221 10.43 -4.31 -6.11
C GLY A 221 9.38 -5.14 -6.85
N ARG A 222 8.11 -4.88 -6.58
CA ARG A 222 6.96 -5.48 -7.28
C ARG A 222 6.13 -4.39 -7.95
N SER A 223 6.03 -4.39 -9.27
CA SER A 223 5.04 -3.53 -9.93
C SER A 223 3.66 -4.13 -9.67
N VAL A 224 2.79 -3.35 -9.04
CA VAL A 224 1.40 -3.74 -8.78
C VAL A 224 0.43 -3.08 -9.75
N ARG A 225 0.95 -2.53 -10.86
CA ARG A 225 0.19 -1.77 -11.86
C ARG A 225 -1.06 -2.52 -12.35
N ALA A 226 -0.91 -3.81 -12.65
CA ALA A 226 -1.99 -4.62 -13.20
C ALA A 226 -3.07 -5.00 -12.16
N HIS A 227 -2.79 -4.81 -10.87
CA HIS A 227 -3.65 -5.18 -9.75
C HIS A 227 -4.12 -3.96 -8.93
N SER A 228 -3.74 -2.76 -9.37
CA SER A 228 -4.08 -1.49 -8.72
C SER A 228 -5.30 -0.84 -9.34
N HIS A 229 -6.00 -0.01 -8.55
CA HIS A 229 -7.08 0.83 -9.04
C HIS A 229 -6.57 1.91 -10.01
N PHE A 230 -5.42 2.51 -9.71
CA PHE A 230 -4.79 3.53 -10.55
C PHE A 230 -3.63 2.95 -11.35
N VAL A 231 -3.96 2.38 -12.52
CA VAL A 231 -2.98 1.72 -13.42
C VAL A 231 -1.90 2.68 -13.93
N THR A 232 -2.19 3.98 -14.00
CA THR A 232 -1.24 5.00 -14.51
C THR A 232 -0.13 5.35 -13.52
N GLU A 233 -0.28 5.01 -12.23
CA GLU A 233 0.73 5.35 -11.22
C GLU A 233 1.92 4.39 -11.21
N ASP A 234 1.82 3.24 -11.89
CA ASP A 234 2.83 2.18 -12.00
C ASP A 234 3.65 1.97 -10.71
N ARG A 235 2.91 1.78 -9.61
CA ARG A 235 3.49 1.72 -8.26
C ARG A 235 4.40 0.50 -8.14
N ILE A 236 5.63 0.75 -7.70
CA ILE A 236 6.56 -0.30 -7.26
C ILE A 236 6.44 -0.43 -5.75
N LEU A 237 5.98 -1.57 -5.27
CA LEU A 237 5.95 -1.88 -3.84
C LEU A 237 7.27 -2.53 -3.40
N LEU A 238 7.82 -2.03 -2.30
CA LEU A 238 8.83 -2.73 -1.49
C LEU A 238 8.13 -3.34 -0.27
N LEU A 239 8.51 -4.57 0.07
CA LEU A 239 7.93 -5.33 1.19
C LEU A 239 8.35 -4.75 2.56
N PRO A 240 7.58 -5.01 3.62
CA PRO A 240 7.94 -4.57 4.97
C PRO A 240 9.19 -5.27 5.47
N GLY A 241 9.94 -4.59 6.33
CA GLY A 241 11.22 -5.08 6.82
C GLY A 241 12.34 -5.00 5.78
N THR A 242 12.18 -4.19 4.73
CA THR A 242 13.23 -3.99 3.73
C THR A 242 14.44 -3.32 4.39
N GLN A 243 15.60 -3.97 4.35
CA GLN A 243 16.83 -3.41 4.91
C GLN A 243 17.58 -2.59 3.86
N MET A 244 18.06 -1.42 4.25
CA MET A 244 18.74 -0.49 3.34
C MET A 244 19.99 0.10 4.02
N GLN A 245 21.04 0.28 3.25
CA GLN A 245 22.20 1.06 3.67
C GLN A 245 22.04 2.51 3.20
N VAL A 246 22.21 3.46 4.11
CA VAL A 246 22.23 4.88 3.78
C VAL A 246 23.57 5.22 3.11
N GLN A 247 23.54 5.52 1.81
CA GLN A 247 24.72 5.87 1.03
C GLN A 247 25.11 7.34 1.26
N SER A 248 24.12 8.23 1.19
CA SER A 248 24.32 9.67 1.40
C SER A 248 23.01 10.38 1.79
N THR A 249 23.15 11.53 2.44
CA THR A 249 22.07 12.49 2.68
C THR A 249 22.45 13.84 2.11
N PHE A 250 21.49 14.60 1.58
CA PHE A 250 21.73 15.91 0.98
C PHE A 250 20.53 16.85 1.18
N SER A 251 20.75 18.16 1.07
CA SER A 251 19.67 19.16 1.07
C SER A 251 19.89 20.12 -0.10
N PRO A 252 19.26 19.87 -1.26
CA PRO A 252 19.55 20.61 -2.49
C PRO A 252 18.86 21.98 -2.55
N ALA A 253 17.85 22.22 -1.71
CA ALA A 253 17.13 23.49 -1.60
C ALA A 253 16.50 23.62 -0.19
N PRO A 254 16.17 24.84 0.26
CA PRO A 254 15.47 25.03 1.53
C PRO A 254 14.19 24.19 1.64
N GLY A 255 14.06 23.45 2.74
CA GLY A 255 12.94 22.54 3.01
C GLY A 255 12.91 21.28 2.16
N LEU A 256 13.84 21.08 1.21
CA LEU A 256 13.97 19.83 0.47
C LEU A 256 15.19 19.07 0.99
N TYR A 257 14.94 17.82 1.35
CA TYR A 257 15.92 16.88 1.85
C TYR A 257 15.97 15.65 0.96
N GLY A 258 17.12 15.00 0.92
CA GLY A 258 17.41 13.85 0.08
C GLY A 258 18.11 12.76 0.86
N SER A 259 17.75 11.51 0.61
CA SER A 259 18.44 10.33 1.13
C SER A 259 18.61 9.30 0.02
N HIS A 260 19.86 8.94 -0.27
CA HIS A 260 20.18 7.86 -1.19
C HIS A 260 20.40 6.57 -0.40
N LEU A 261 19.56 5.59 -0.69
CA LEU A 261 19.47 4.31 -0.02
C LEU A 261 19.81 3.20 -1.00
N LYS A 262 20.53 2.19 -0.52
CA LYS A 262 20.77 0.96 -1.25
C LYS A 262 20.14 -0.20 -0.53
N GLN A 263 19.20 -0.89 -1.17
CA GLN A 263 18.61 -2.08 -0.59
C GLN A 263 19.68 -3.18 -0.45
N VAL A 264 19.66 -3.86 0.70
CA VAL A 264 20.54 -5.00 0.97
C VAL A 264 19.69 -6.19 1.42
N ILE A 265 20.21 -7.39 1.23
CA ILE A 265 19.56 -8.62 1.69
C ILE A 265 19.81 -8.74 3.20
N PRO A 266 18.76 -8.81 4.03
CA PRO A 266 18.92 -9.01 5.46
C PRO A 266 19.68 -10.30 5.80
N ILE A 267 20.51 -10.24 6.85
CA ILE A 267 21.20 -11.43 7.39
C ILE A 267 20.17 -12.39 8.04
N GLU A 268 19.17 -11.82 8.71
CA GLU A 268 18.09 -12.51 9.39
C GLU A 268 16.76 -12.33 8.66
N THR A 269 15.82 -13.26 8.85
CA THR A 269 14.47 -13.13 8.29
C THR A 269 13.68 -12.08 9.06
N LEU A 270 13.45 -10.91 8.44
CA LEU A 270 12.66 -9.82 9.01
C LEU A 270 11.16 -9.92 8.66
N LEU A 271 10.83 -10.63 7.58
CA LEU A 271 9.49 -10.94 7.11
C LEU A 271 9.45 -12.42 6.71
N GLU A 272 8.61 -13.22 7.36
CA GLU A 272 8.54 -14.65 7.04
C GLU A 272 7.93 -14.91 5.64
N PRO A 273 8.39 -15.90 4.88
CA PRO A 273 7.74 -16.26 3.62
C PRO A 273 6.28 -16.67 3.87
N PRO A 274 5.32 -16.27 3.02
CA PRO A 274 3.92 -16.54 3.26
C PRO A 274 3.48 -17.97 2.87
N PHE A 275 4.40 -18.80 2.36
CA PHE A 275 4.15 -20.19 1.98
C PHE A 275 4.58 -21.14 3.10
N GLU A 276 3.86 -22.24 3.29
CA GLU A 276 4.26 -23.28 4.23
C GLU A 276 5.54 -23.97 3.76
N GLY A 277 6.52 -24.11 4.67
CA GLY A 277 7.76 -24.86 4.44
C GLY A 277 9.01 -24.08 4.85
N LYS A 278 9.91 -24.72 5.60
CA LYS A 278 11.24 -24.16 5.89
C LYS A 278 11.94 -23.89 4.55
N LEU A 279 12.36 -22.66 4.32
CA LEU A 279 13.35 -22.34 3.29
C LEU A 279 14.59 -23.21 3.55
N ASN A 280 14.73 -24.32 2.83
CA ASN A 280 15.99 -25.03 2.79
C ASN A 280 17.03 -24.05 2.24
N ARG A 281 18.11 -23.83 2.99
CA ARG A 281 19.19 -22.86 2.71
C ARG A 281 19.87 -23.04 1.33
N THR A 282 19.45 -24.02 0.54
CA THR A 282 20.06 -24.45 -0.73
C THR A 282 19.21 -24.21 -1.98
N SER A 283 17.95 -23.80 -1.88
CA SER A 283 17.19 -23.38 -3.07
C SER A 283 17.41 -21.89 -3.33
N LYS A 284 17.82 -21.55 -4.55
CA LYS A 284 17.85 -20.17 -5.11
C LYS A 284 16.43 -19.61 -5.29
N VAL A 285 15.54 -19.80 -4.32
CA VAL A 285 14.37 -18.94 -4.18
C VAL A 285 14.95 -17.58 -3.80
N HIS A 286 14.71 -16.58 -4.65
CA HIS A 286 15.18 -15.22 -4.40
C HIS A 286 14.70 -14.85 -3.00
N ARG A 287 15.65 -14.67 -2.06
CA ARG A 287 15.30 -14.28 -0.69
C ARG A 287 14.45 -13.01 -0.79
N LEU A 288 13.29 -13.06 -0.15
CA LEU A 288 12.42 -11.90 0.06
C LEU A 288 13.17 -10.81 0.82
#